data_AF-A0A438GER6-F1
#
_entry.id   AF-A0A438GER6-F1
#
_cell.length_a   1.000
_cell.length_b   1.000
_cell.length_c   1.000
_cell.angle_alpha   90.00
_cell.angle_beta   90.00
_cell.angle_gamma   90.00
#
_symmetry.space_group_name_H-M   'P 1'
#
loop_
_entity.id
_entity.type
_entity.pdbx_description
1 polymer ?
#
loop_
_entity_poly.entity_id
_entity_poly.type
_entity_poly.pdbx_seq_one_letter_code
_entity_poly.pdbx_strand_id
1 'polypeptide(L)' 'MLKRSQQYASIRDEFRLYEFLMSLHKDFEPIHGQLLNRSPTSSLDTAVNELVREEARLATLQAQNRLNVLAITPSTPLIE' A
#
# COMPACT_ATOMS: atom_id res chain seq x y z
N MET A 1 -20.16 9.99 -30.31
CA MET A 1 -19.05 10.78 -29.73
C MET A 1 -18.74 10.36 -28.28
N LEU A 2 -19.73 10.32 -27.37
CA LEU A 2 -19.54 10.03 -25.93
C LEU A 2 -18.87 8.68 -25.60
N LYS A 3 -19.19 7.62 -26.36
CA LYS A 3 -18.62 6.27 -26.12
C LYS A 3 -17.10 6.20 -26.36
N ARG A 4 -16.60 6.96 -27.33
CA ARG A 4 -15.16 7.02 -27.63
C ARG A 4 -14.40 7.83 -26.59
N SER A 5 -14.94 8.96 -26.14
CA SER A 5 -14.31 9.79 -25.09
C SER A 5 -14.19 9.05 -23.76
N GLN A 6 -15.20 8.24 -23.41
CA GLN A 6 -15.16 7.39 -22.20
C GLN A 6 -14.10 6.29 -22.31
N GLN A 7 -13.96 5.65 -23.47
CA GLN A 7 -12.89 4.66 -23.69
C GLN A 7 -11.51 5.28 -23.60
N TYR A 8 -11.29 6.46 -24.21
CA TYR A 8 -10.02 7.17 -24.08
C TYR A 8 -9.71 7.58 -22.63
N ALA A 9 -10.72 8.01 -21.86
CA ALA A 9 -10.54 8.32 -20.45
C ALA A 9 -10.12 7.09 -19.64
N SER A 10 -10.79 5.95 -19.86
CA SER A 10 -10.49 4.67 -19.19
C SER A 10 -9.07 4.18 -19.49
N ILE A 11 -8.67 4.18 -20.77
CA ILE A 11 -7.33 3.73 -21.18
C ILE A 11 -6.25 4.61 -20.53
N ARG A 12 -6.43 5.93 -20.56
CA ARG A 12 -5.46 6.84 -19.91
C ARG A 12 -5.42 6.67 -18.40
N ASP A 13 -6.53 6.31 -17.77
CA ASP A 13 -6.56 6.09 -16.33
C ASP A 13 -5.82 4.81 -15.93
N GLU A 14 -6.01 3.75 -16.72
CA GLU A 14 -5.27 2.51 -16.59
C GLU A 14 -3.75 2.73 -16.75
N PHE A 15 -3.31 3.45 -17.79
CA PHE A 15 -1.89 3.81 -17.94
C PHE A 15 -1.34 4.59 -16.75
N ARG A 16 -2.07 5.60 -16.24
CA ARG A 16 -1.65 6.36 -15.06
C ARG A 16 -1.56 5.49 -13.81
N LEU A 17 -2.49 4.55 -13.65
CA LEU A 17 -2.43 3.60 -12.54
C LEU A 17 -1.17 2.73 -12.64
N TYR A 18 -0.87 2.18 -13.81
CA TYR A 18 0.34 1.38 -14.01
C TYR A 18 1.62 2.18 -13.72
N GLU A 19 1.74 3.41 -14.23
CA GLU A 19 2.89 4.28 -13.95
C GLU A 19 3.02 4.58 -12.45
N PHE A 20 1.90 4.90 -11.81
CA PHE A 20 1.85 5.18 -10.38
C PHE A 20 2.29 3.97 -9.55
N LEU A 21 1.73 2.79 -9.84
CA LEU A 21 2.06 1.54 -9.14
C LEU A 21 3.53 1.14 -9.33
N MET A 22 4.08 1.32 -10.53
CA MET A 22 5.49 1.02 -10.82
C MET A 22 6.46 1.95 -10.06
N SER A 23 6.02 3.14 -9.68
CA SER A 23 6.81 4.12 -8.92
C SER A 23 6.75 3.91 -7.39
N LEU A 24 5.96 2.94 -6.90
CA LEU A 24 5.79 2.73 -5.46
C LEU A 24 7.05 2.16 -4.80
N HIS A 25 7.22 2.46 -3.52
CA HIS A 25 8.29 1.90 -2.70
C HIS A 25 8.06 0.40 -2.46
N LYS A 26 9.16 -0.38 -2.34
CA LYS A 26 9.14 -1.84 -2.13
C LYS A 26 8.32 -2.31 -0.93
N ASP A 27 8.14 -1.46 0.08
CA ASP A 27 7.33 -1.82 1.27
C ASP A 27 5.84 -2.00 0.93
N PHE A 28 5.41 -1.50 -0.23
CA PHE A 28 4.06 -1.64 -0.76
C PHE A 28 3.95 -2.75 -1.83
N GLU A 29 5.01 -3.53 -2.07
CA GLU A 29 4.97 -4.69 -2.96
C GLU A 29 3.82 -5.68 -2.63
N PRO A 30 3.47 -5.94 -1.34
CA PRO A 30 2.40 -6.88 -1.01
C PRO A 30 1.02 -6.47 -1.54
N ILE A 31 0.75 -5.16 -1.65
CA ILE A 31 -0.52 -4.62 -2.16
C ILE A 31 -0.45 -4.31 -3.67
N HIS A 32 0.76 -4.12 -4.21
CA HIS A 32 1.01 -3.89 -5.63
C HIS A 32 0.40 -4.98 -6.52
N GLY A 33 0.66 -6.26 -6.20
CA GLY A 33 0.08 -7.38 -6.93
C GLY A 33 -1.44 -7.46 -6.84
N GLN A 34 -2.03 -7.04 -5.72
CA GLN A 34 -3.49 -7.06 -5.54
C GLN A 34 -4.17 -5.97 -6.39
N LEU A 35 -3.56 -4.79 -6.47
CA LEU A 35 -4.08 -3.68 -7.26
C LEU A 35 -4.00 -3.96 -8.77
N LEU A 36 -2.94 -4.64 -9.22
CA LEU A 36 -2.73 -5.03 -10.61
C LEU A 36 -3.62 -6.19 -11.07
N ASN A 37 -3.86 -7.18 -10.22
CA ASN A 37 -4.63 -8.38 -10.58
C ASN A 37 -6.15 -8.23 -10.36
N ARG A 38 -6.62 -7.05 -9.95
CA ARG A 38 -8.04 -6.82 -9.69
C ARG A 38 -8.82 -6.67 -11.00
N SER A 39 -9.92 -7.42 -11.12
CA SER A 39 -10.89 -7.26 -12.22
C SER A 39 -12.26 -6.84 -11.66
N PRO A 40 -12.85 -5.73 -12.11
CA PRO A 40 -12.31 -4.79 -13.10
C PRO A 40 -11.09 -4.01 -12.58
N THR A 41 -10.27 -3.48 -13.49
CA THR A 41 -9.10 -2.65 -13.19
C THR A 41 -9.48 -1.58 -12.17
N SER A 42 -8.76 -1.53 -11.06
CA SER A 42 -8.99 -0.50 -10.04
C SER A 42 -8.85 0.88 -10.68
N SER A 43 -9.66 1.87 -10.30
CA SER A 43 -9.37 3.25 -10.67
C SER A 43 -8.15 3.76 -9.89
N LEU A 44 -7.53 4.83 -10.38
CA LEU A 44 -6.44 5.49 -9.65
C LEU A 44 -6.84 5.88 -8.22
N ASP A 45 -8.01 6.49 -8.04
CA ASP A 45 -8.52 6.87 -6.71
C ASP A 45 -8.69 5.68 -5.77
N THR A 46 -9.14 4.54 -6.30
CA THR A 46 -9.30 3.32 -5.50
C THR A 46 -7.95 2.80 -5.04
N ALA A 47 -6.96 2.77 -5.94
CA ALA A 47 -5.60 2.35 -5.60
C ALA A 47 -4.95 3.26 -4.54
N VAL A 48 -5.14 4.58 -4.65
CA VAL A 48 -4.65 5.54 -3.65
C VAL A 48 -5.28 5.28 -2.28
N ASN A 49 -6.59 5.06 -2.22
CA ASN A 49 -7.28 4.76 -0.95
C ASN A 49 -6.80 3.47 -0.28
N GLU A 50 -6.50 2.44 -1.07
CA GLU A 50 -5.93 1.19 -0.54
C GLU A 50 -4.49 1.40 -0.02
N LEU A 51 -3.68 2.20 -0.71
CA LEU A 51 -2.31 2.50 -0.27
C LEU A 51 -2.29 3.29 1.04
N VAL A 52 -3.19 4.25 1.23
CA VAL A 52 -3.31 4.98 2.50
C VAL A 52 -3.67 4.03 3.65
N ARG A 53 -4.55 3.06 3.41
CA ARG A 53 -4.86 2.02 4.40
C ARG A 53 -3.64 1.16 4.71
N GLU A 54 -2.90 0.76 3.68
CA GLU A 54 -1.70 -0.06 3.84
C GLU A 54 -0.59 0.69 4.58
N GLU A 55 -0.41 1.98 4.31
CA GLU A 55 0.52 2.83 5.06
C GLU A 55 0.18 2.88 6.55
N ALA A 56 -1.11 3.08 6.89
CA ALA A 56 -1.57 3.04 8.28
C ALA A 56 -1.34 1.67 8.95
N ARG A 57 -1.53 0.59 8.19
CA ARG A 57 -1.25 -0.78 8.66
C ARG A 57 0.24 -0.98 8.93
N LEU A 58 1.11 -0.52 8.02
CA LEU A 58 2.56 -0.60 8.16
C LEU A 58 3.04 0.22 9.36
N ALA A 59 2.53 1.44 9.55
CA ALA A 59 2.83 2.27 10.71
C ALA A 59 2.45 1.58 12.03
N THR A 60 1.25 0.96 12.08
CA THR A 60 0.80 0.21 13.26
C THR A 60 1.70 -1.00 13.53
N LEU A 61 2.06 -1.75 12.48
CA LEU A 61 2.95 -2.91 12.60
C LEU A 61 4.34 -2.50 13.09
N GLN A 62 4.90 -1.40 12.58
CA GLN A 62 6.17 -0.86 13.05
C GLN A 62 6.12 -0.42 14.51
N ALA A 63 5.03 0.24 14.92
CA ALA A 63 4.83 0.64 16.31
C ALA A 63 4.76 -0.59 17.24
N GLN A 64 4.01 -1.62 16.86
CA GLN A 64 3.94 -2.88 17.61
C GLN A 64 5.29 -3.59 17.68
N ASN A 65 6.04 -3.65 16.56
CA ASN A 65 7.36 -4.27 16.54
C ASN A 65 8.33 -3.56 17.51
N ARG A 66 8.33 -2.22 17.54
CA ARG A 66 9.14 -1.44 18.49
C ARG A 66 8.81 -1.75 19.94
N LEU A 67 7.52 -1.87 20.28
CA LEU A 67 7.09 -2.24 21.63
C LEU A 67 7.56 -3.65 22.01
N ASN A 68 7.48 -4.61 21.08
CA ASN A 68 7.96 -5.96 21.31
C ASN A 68 9.47 -6.02 21.51
N VAL A 69 10.27 -5.21 20.79
CA VAL A 69 11.73 -5.14 20.99
C VAL A 69 12.10 -4.58 22.37
N LEU A 70 11.39 -3.55 22.86
CA LEU A 70 11.63 -3.01 24.21
C LEU A 70 11.26 -3.99 25.33
N ALA A 71 10.31 -4.91 25.11
CA ALA A 71 9.89 -5.87 26.10
C ALA A 71 10.87 -7.04 26.32
N ILE A 72 11.85 -7.25 25.42
CA ILE A 72 12.77 -8.40 25.47
C ILE A 72 14.10 -8.06 26.16
N THR A 73 14.32 -6.84 26.69
CA THR A 73 15.46 -6.62 27.58
C THR A 73 15.22 -7.40 28.88
N PRO A 74 16.00 -8.44 29.21
CA PRO A 74 15.91 -9.04 30.52
C PRO A 74 16.35 -7.94 31.50
N SER A 75 15.39 -7.44 32.29
CA SER A 75 15.71 -6.57 33.41
C SER A 75 16.47 -7.44 34.42
N THR A 76 17.79 -7.49 34.29
CA THR A 76 18.68 -8.14 35.25
C THR A 76 18.40 -7.49 36.61
N PRO A 77 17.84 -8.21 37.60
CA PRO A 77 17.81 -7.67 38.94
C PRO A 77 19.26 -7.64 39.42
N LEU A 78 19.79 -6.45 39.65
CA LEU A 78 21.00 -6.25 40.42
C LEU A 78 20.67 -6.65 41.87
N ILE A 79 21.01 -7.88 42.24
CA ILE A 79 20.94 -8.34 43.62
C ILE A 79 22.22 -7.83 44.30
N GLU A 80 22.03 -6.97 45.30
CA GLU A 80 23.04 -6.49 46.24
C GLU A 80 23.42 -7.59 47.26
#